data_AF-A0A0C9MG68-F1
#
_entry.id   AF-A0A0C9MG68-F1
#
_cell.length_a   1.000
_cell.length_b   1.000
_cell.length_c   1.000
_cell.angle_alpha   90.00
_cell.angle_beta   90.00
_cell.angle_gamma   90.00
#
_symmetry.space_group_name_H-M   'P 1'
#
loop_
_entity.id
_entity.type
_entity.pdbx_description
1 polymer ?
#
loop_
_entity_poly.entity_id
_entity_poly.type
_entity_poly.pdbx_seq_one_letter_code
_entity_poly.pdbx_strand_id
1 'polypeptide(L)'
;MKDLKQRDRMLLMSSPQPKKALSKGTITGHYMLFLQNAMNPMDQYPDMKGFYIAMNNSPIHIADDIEQIITKIAYRRTCLPPYSQELNPIEKLWSIMTPYIKKSQFIRKEGLTTRVTEASDGVRTTTILNMSRHSVNMFDKCLQMEPTI
;
A
#
# COMPACT_ATOMS: atom_id res chain seq x y z
N MET A 1 49.31 37.77 13.74
CA MET A 1 49.39 36.46 13.05
C MET A 1 48.56 35.37 13.75
N LYS A 2 47.39 35.70 14.33
CA LYS A 2 46.47 34.71 14.93
C LYS A 2 45.06 34.76 14.31
N ASP A 3 44.71 35.83 13.59
CA ASP A 3 43.39 35.99 12.95
C ASP A 3 43.20 35.29 11.60
N LEU A 4 44.27 34.96 10.87
CA LEU A 4 44.13 34.31 9.57
C LEU A 4 43.70 32.83 9.70
N LYS A 5 44.24 32.12 10.70
CA LYS A 5 43.89 30.72 11.00
C LYS A 5 42.45 30.53 11.50
N GLN A 6 41.88 31.53 12.17
CA GLN A 6 40.51 31.47 12.69
C GLN A 6 39.48 31.62 11.55
N ARG A 7 39.79 32.45 10.55
CA ARG A 7 38.95 32.67 9.36
C ARG A 7 38.93 31.46 8.42
N ASP A 8 40.08 30.81 8.22
CA ASP A 8 40.17 29.59 7.41
C ASP A 8 39.39 28.42 8.04
N ARG A 9 39.28 28.38 9.37
CA ARG A 9 38.47 27.38 10.09
C ARG A 9 36.97 27.58 9.92
N MET A 10 36.52 28.82 9.74
CA MET A 10 35.10 29.16 9.57
C MET A 10 34.62 28.94 8.13
N LEU A 11 35.49 29.13 7.14
CA LEU A 11 35.21 28.86 5.72
C LEU A 11 35.13 27.36 5.39
N LEU A 12 35.77 26.48 6.18
CA LEU A 12 35.67 25.03 6.00
C LEU A 12 34.34 24.44 6.52
N MET A 13 33.59 25.18 7.34
CA MET A 13 32.29 24.74 7.88
C MET A 13 31.08 25.12 7.00
N SER A 14 31.30 25.83 5.89
CA SER A 14 30.24 26.25 4.96
C SER A 14 30.25 25.52 3.61
N SER A 15 30.91 24.36 3.50
CA SER A 15 30.69 23.50 2.34
C SER A 15 29.24 23.00 2.35
N PRO A 16 28.47 23.18 1.25
CA PRO A 16 27.17 22.57 1.11
C PRO A 16 27.35 21.06 1.25
N GLN A 17 26.86 20.50 2.36
CA GLN A 17 26.77 19.05 2.49
C GLN A 17 26.01 18.53 1.26
N PRO A 18 26.49 17.48 0.58
CA PRO A 18 25.77 16.93 -0.55
C PRO A 18 24.37 16.60 -0.06
N LYS A 19 23.36 17.30 -0.59
CA LYS A 19 21.97 17.02 -0.31
C LYS A 19 21.77 15.56 -0.66
N LYS A 20 21.64 14.69 0.35
CA LYS A 20 21.24 13.29 0.13
C LYS A 20 20.05 13.35 -0.80
N ALA A 21 20.18 12.74 -1.98
CA ALA A 21 19.06 12.62 -2.89
C ALA A 21 17.88 12.09 -2.08
N LEU A 22 16.75 12.81 -2.05
CA LEU A 22 15.56 12.32 -1.39
C LEU A 22 15.32 10.90 -1.90
N SER A 23 15.22 9.93 -0.99
CA SER A 23 15.01 8.55 -1.39
C SER A 23 13.72 8.51 -2.21
N LYS A 24 13.85 8.13 -3.48
CA LYS A 24 12.70 7.86 -4.34
C LYS A 24 12.09 6.55 -3.85
N GLY A 25 11.18 6.63 -2.89
CA GLY A 25 10.51 5.46 -2.33
C GLY A 25 9.40 5.85 -1.37
N THR A 26 8.42 4.97 -1.26
CA THR A 26 7.39 5.06 -0.21
C THR A 26 8.04 4.69 1.11
N ILE A 27 8.20 5.67 2.00
CA ILE A 27 8.63 5.44 3.39
C ILE A 27 7.43 5.05 4.25
N THR A 28 7.66 4.42 5.40
CA THR A 28 6.61 4.00 6.34
C THR A 28 5.60 5.12 6.63
N GLY A 29 6.08 6.35 6.82
CA GLY A 29 5.21 7.52 7.05
C GLY A 29 4.18 7.79 5.94
N HIS A 30 4.52 7.57 4.66
CA HIS A 30 3.55 7.71 3.57
C HIS A 30 2.46 6.63 3.65
N TYR A 31 2.86 5.40 4.00
CA TYR A 31 1.91 4.30 4.15
C TYR A 31 1.00 4.48 5.37
N MET A 32 1.54 5.00 6.48
CA MET A 32 0.77 5.36 7.68
C MET A 32 -0.34 6.38 7.35
N LEU A 33 -0.01 7.44 6.60
CA LEU A 33 -0.99 8.43 6.17
C LEU A 33 -2.03 7.83 5.23
N PHE A 34 -1.61 6.97 4.30
CA PHE A 34 -2.53 6.22 3.44
C PHE A 34 -3.51 5.37 4.25
N LEU A 35 -3.02 4.59 5.23
CA LEU A 35 -3.87 3.76 6.09
C LEU A 35 -4.87 4.61 6.86
N GLN A 36 -4.45 5.71 7.48
CA GLN A 36 -5.39 6.60 8.18
C GLN A 36 -6.49 7.12 7.25
N ASN A 37 -6.11 7.65 6.08
CA ASN A 37 -7.07 8.16 5.11
C ASN A 37 -8.01 7.08 4.57
N ALA A 38 -7.51 5.87 4.36
CA ALA A 38 -8.32 4.73 3.89
C ALA A 38 -9.28 4.22 4.97
N MET A 39 -8.92 4.36 6.25
CA MET A 39 -9.70 3.86 7.37
C MET A 39 -10.68 4.89 7.96
N ASN A 40 -10.48 6.19 7.74
CA ASN A 40 -11.43 7.23 8.19
C ASN A 40 -12.89 6.96 7.72
N PRO A 41 -13.16 6.57 6.45
CA PRO A 41 -14.52 6.23 6.03
C PRO A 41 -15.07 4.96 6.70
N MET A 42 -14.21 4.11 7.27
CA MET A 42 -14.63 2.87 7.94
C MET A 42 -15.16 3.13 9.35
N ASP A 43 -14.88 4.30 9.95
CA ASP A 43 -15.40 4.67 11.27
C ASP A 43 -16.93 4.80 11.30
N GLN A 44 -17.57 4.94 10.14
CA GLN A 44 -19.04 4.91 10.03
C GLN A 44 -19.63 3.50 10.22
N TYR A 45 -18.80 2.46 10.30
CA TYR A 45 -19.21 1.06 10.46
C TYR A 45 -18.63 0.45 11.75
N PRO A 46 -19.20 0.76 12.93
CA PRO A 46 -18.67 0.30 14.22
C PRO A 46 -18.63 -1.23 14.34
N ASP A 47 -19.54 -1.94 13.66
CA ASP A 47 -19.60 -3.40 13.66
C ASP A 47 -18.40 -4.06 12.95
N MET A 48 -17.63 -3.29 12.17
CA MET A 48 -16.41 -3.77 11.52
C MET A 48 -15.17 -3.66 12.43
N LYS A 49 -15.27 -3.03 13.60
CA LYS A 49 -14.14 -2.98 14.54
C LYS A 49 -13.78 -4.39 15.00
N GLY A 50 -12.48 -4.64 15.18
CA GLY A 50 -11.93 -5.96 15.49
C GLY A 50 -11.71 -6.87 14.28
N PHE A 51 -12.15 -6.48 13.08
CA PHE A 51 -11.88 -7.23 11.86
C PHE A 51 -10.40 -7.14 11.47
N TYR A 52 -9.98 -8.08 10.64
CA TYR A 52 -8.60 -8.16 10.15
C TYR A 52 -8.40 -7.34 8.87
N ILE A 53 -7.32 -6.56 8.85
CA ILE A 53 -6.74 -5.98 7.64
C ILE A 53 -5.71 -6.99 7.12
N ALA A 54 -6.02 -7.62 5.99
CA ALA A 54 -5.11 -8.53 5.31
C ALA A 54 -4.16 -7.75 4.40
N MET A 55 -2.85 -7.98 4.56
CA MET A 55 -1.81 -7.31 3.80
C MET A 55 -0.80 -8.34 3.26
N ASN A 56 -0.14 -8.03 2.14
CA ASN A 56 1.01 -8.83 1.70
C ASN A 56 2.23 -8.61 2.62
N ASN A 57 3.20 -9.52 2.57
CA ASN A 57 4.38 -9.51 3.44
C ASN A 57 5.47 -8.51 3.00
N SER A 58 5.08 -7.30 2.60
CA SER A 58 6.03 -6.24 2.22
C SER A 58 6.68 -5.60 3.46
N PRO A 59 7.98 -5.24 3.46
CA PRO A 59 8.65 -4.60 4.60
C PRO A 59 7.91 -3.37 5.16
N ILE A 60 7.26 -2.59 4.30
CA ILE A 60 6.48 -1.41 4.71
C ILE A 60 5.20 -1.74 5.47
N HIS A 61 4.69 -2.98 5.39
CA HIS A 61 3.47 -3.44 6.07
C HIS A 61 3.76 -4.16 7.39
N ILE A 62 5.01 -4.59 7.61
CA ILE A 62 5.42 -5.35 8.80
C ILE A 62 6.16 -4.51 9.84
N ALA A 63 6.36 -3.22 9.58
CA ALA A 63 6.97 -2.32 10.56
C ALA A 63 6.08 -2.17 11.81
N ASP A 64 6.70 -2.08 12.99
CA ASP A 64 6.00 -2.00 14.28
C ASP A 64 5.03 -0.80 14.37
N ASP A 65 5.39 0.32 13.73
CA ASP A 65 4.54 1.51 13.65
C ASP A 65 3.19 1.24 12.96
N ILE A 66 3.14 0.27 12.04
CA ILE A 66 1.90 -0.12 11.34
C ILE A 66 0.98 -0.89 12.27
N GLU A 67 1.51 -1.82 13.07
CA GLU A 67 0.73 -2.55 14.07
C GLU A 67 0.12 -1.58 15.09
N GLN A 68 0.90 -0.58 15.53
CA GLN A 68 0.42 0.45 16.46
C GLN A 68 -0.74 1.25 15.87
N ILE A 69 -0.66 1.67 14.60
CA ILE A 69 -1.76 2.40 13.96
C ILE A 69 -3.00 1.53 13.81
N ILE A 70 -2.86 0.30 13.31
CA ILE A 70 -3.97 -0.62 13.09
C ILE A 70 -4.71 -0.91 14.41
N THR A 71 -3.94 -1.12 15.49
CA THR A 71 -4.50 -1.31 16.84
C THR A 71 -5.21 -0.04 17.33
N LYS A 72 -4.62 1.14 17.10
CA LYS A 72 -5.21 2.42 17.51
C LYS A 72 -6.58 2.69 16.86
N ILE A 73 -6.79 2.24 15.63
CA ILE A 73 -8.08 2.36 14.93
C ILE A 73 -9.04 1.19 15.22
N ALA A 74 -8.68 0.32 16.18
CA ALA A 74 -9.43 -0.86 16.62
C ALA A 74 -9.66 -1.91 15.52
N TYR A 75 -8.63 -2.18 14.71
CA TYR A 75 -8.58 -3.33 13.79
C TYR A 75 -7.44 -4.27 14.18
N ARG A 76 -7.40 -5.44 13.56
CA ARG A 76 -6.31 -6.42 13.71
C ARG A 76 -5.54 -6.52 12.40
N ARG A 77 -4.24 -6.83 12.47
CA ARG A 77 -3.45 -7.12 11.27
C ARG A 77 -3.39 -8.62 11.01
N THR A 78 -3.42 -9.02 9.74
CA THR A 78 -2.90 -10.31 9.29
C THR A 78 -2.05 -10.12 8.03
N CYS A 79 -0.94 -10.87 7.95
CA CYS A 79 -0.08 -10.87 6.78
C CYS A 79 -0.26 -12.19 6.02
N LEU A 80 -0.40 -12.10 4.71
CA LEU A 80 -0.41 -13.28 3.84
C LEU A 80 0.98 -13.91 3.80
N PRO A 81 1.08 -15.25 3.62
CA PRO A 81 2.36 -15.90 3.42
C PRO A 81 3.12 -15.32 2.21
N PRO A 82 4.45 -15.38 2.20
CA PRO A 82 5.24 -14.95 1.05
C PRO A 82 4.79 -15.65 -0.24
N TYR A 83 4.77 -14.88 -1.34
CA TYR A 83 4.44 -15.39 -2.69
C TYR A 83 3.04 -16.00 -2.85
N SER A 84 2.09 -15.71 -1.96
CA SER A 84 0.70 -16.22 -2.05
C SER A 84 -0.26 -15.19 -2.66
N GLN A 85 -0.06 -14.87 -3.94
CA GLN A 85 -0.89 -13.89 -4.67
C GLN A 85 -2.36 -14.34 -4.82
N GLU A 86 -2.58 -15.64 -4.87
CA GLU A 86 -3.86 -16.33 -5.02
C GLU A 86 -4.75 -16.16 -3.79
N LEU A 87 -4.11 -15.99 -2.63
CA LEU A 87 -4.78 -15.68 -1.36
C LEU A 87 -5.12 -14.18 -1.24
N ASN A 88 -4.61 -13.33 -2.14
CA ASN A 88 -4.79 -11.89 -2.09
C ASN A 88 -5.89 -11.41 -3.04
N PRO A 89 -7.11 -11.08 -2.56
CA PRO A 89 -8.21 -10.70 -3.45
C PRO A 89 -7.92 -9.46 -4.31
N ILE A 90 -6.99 -8.59 -3.89
CA ILE A 90 -6.64 -7.39 -4.65
C ILE A 90 -5.99 -7.73 -6.00
N GLU A 91 -5.30 -8.86 -6.12
CA GLU A 91 -4.70 -9.30 -7.38
C GLU A 91 -5.78 -9.61 -8.40
N LYS A 92 -6.87 -10.26 -7.95
CA LYS A 92 -8.03 -10.53 -8.80
C LYS A 92 -8.77 -9.25 -9.18
N LEU A 93 -8.86 -8.29 -8.24
CA LEU A 93 -9.44 -6.97 -8.52
C LEU A 93 -8.65 -6.26 -9.63
N TRP A 94 -7.32 -6.25 -9.55
CA TRP A 94 -6.46 -5.66 -10.59
C TRP A 94 -6.59 -6.38 -11.94
N SER A 95 -6.68 -7.72 -11.94
CA SER A 95 -6.92 -8.49 -13.16
C SER A 95 -8.21 -8.07 -13.86
N ILE A 96 -9.26 -7.75 -13.09
CA ILE A 96 -10.55 -7.28 -13.62
C ILE A 96 -10.46 -5.84 -14.12
N MET A 97 -9.82 -4.94 -13.38
CA MET A 97 -9.76 -3.51 -13.74
C MET A 97 -8.78 -3.22 -14.88
N THR A 98 -7.68 -3.96 -14.97
CA THR A 98 -6.57 -3.68 -15.90
C THR A 98 -7.00 -3.60 -17.37
N PRO A 99 -7.83 -4.52 -17.91
CA PRO A 99 -8.32 -4.42 -19.28
C PRO A 99 -9.10 -3.12 -19.56
N TYR A 100 -9.87 -2.63 -18.58
CA TYR A 100 -10.61 -1.37 -18.71
C TYR A 100 -9.66 -0.17 -18.71
N ILE A 101 -8.69 -0.15 -17.81
CA ILE A 101 -7.69 0.93 -17.70
C ILE A 101 -6.85 1.03 -18.98
N LYS A 102 -6.51 -0.10 -19.60
CA LYS A 102 -5.68 -0.20 -20.81
C LYS A 102 -6.45 0.00 -22.13
N LYS A 103 -7.78 0.08 -22.12
CA LYS A 103 -8.62 -0.06 -23.32
C LYS A 103 -8.41 0.98 -24.42
N SER A 104 -7.89 2.17 -24.10
CA SER A 104 -7.71 3.26 -25.09
C SER A 104 -6.62 4.25 -24.68
N GLN A 105 -6.24 5.17 -25.56
CA GLN A 105 -5.42 6.34 -25.18
C GLN A 105 -6.24 7.29 -24.31
N PHE A 106 -5.59 8.01 -23.39
CA PHE A 106 -6.23 9.02 -22.55
C PHE A 106 -6.81 10.16 -23.41
N ILE A 107 -8.07 10.53 -23.18
CA ILE A 107 -8.72 11.61 -23.93
C ILE A 107 -8.66 12.92 -23.14
N ARG A 108 -8.01 13.95 -23.69
CA ARG A 108 -7.96 15.35 -23.20
C ARG A 108 -7.68 15.51 -21.70
N LYS A 109 -8.73 15.49 -20.86
CA LYS A 109 -8.68 15.73 -19.40
C LYS A 109 -8.66 14.44 -18.58
N GLU A 110 -8.91 13.30 -19.21
CA GLU A 110 -8.86 11.99 -18.58
C GLU A 110 -7.40 11.65 -18.25
N GLY A 111 -7.15 11.21 -17.02
CA GLY A 111 -5.86 10.68 -16.60
C GLY A 111 -5.97 9.27 -16.04
N LEU A 112 -4.83 8.69 -15.65
CA LEU A 112 -4.80 7.36 -15.03
C LEU A 112 -5.69 7.29 -13.78
N THR A 113 -5.66 8.32 -12.93
CA THR A 113 -6.48 8.37 -11.72
C THR A 113 -7.97 8.31 -12.04
N THR A 114 -8.43 9.08 -13.04
CA THR A 114 -9.84 9.06 -13.47
C THR A 114 -10.26 7.67 -13.91
N ARG A 115 -9.44 6.97 -14.71
CA ARG A 115 -9.74 5.59 -15.14
C ARG A 115 -9.76 4.58 -14.01
N VAL A 116 -8.82 4.69 -13.07
CA VAL A 116 -8.78 3.80 -11.91
C VAL A 116 -10.04 4.01 -11.07
N THR A 117 -10.46 5.26 -10.86
CA THR A 117 -11.71 5.58 -10.16
C THR A 117 -12.92 4.99 -10.90
N GLU A 118 -13.09 5.30 -12.18
CA GLU A 118 -14.22 4.78 -12.98
C GLU A 118 -14.24 3.24 -13.04
N ALA A 119 -13.08 2.61 -13.19
CA ALA A 119 -12.97 1.16 -13.20
C ALA A 119 -13.33 0.55 -11.84
N SER A 120 -12.89 1.18 -10.74
CA SER A 120 -13.21 0.78 -9.37
C SER A 120 -14.71 0.93 -9.06
N ASP A 121 -15.30 2.07 -9.43
CA ASP A 121 -16.73 2.35 -9.23
C ASP A 121 -17.63 1.40 -10.05
N GLY A 122 -17.13 0.90 -11.18
CA GLY A 122 -17.79 -0.12 -11.99
C GLY A 122 -17.75 -1.54 -11.40
N VAL A 123 -16.97 -1.81 -10.34
CA VAL A 123 -16.86 -3.14 -9.76
C VAL A 123 -18.09 -3.47 -8.93
N ARG A 124 -18.84 -4.50 -9.36
CA ARG A 124 -20.04 -4.97 -8.66
C ARG A 124 -19.68 -5.60 -7.31
N THR A 125 -20.54 -5.42 -6.30
CA THR A 125 -20.40 -6.09 -5.00
C THR A 125 -20.35 -7.62 -5.12
N THR A 126 -21.09 -8.20 -6.06
CA THR A 126 -21.03 -9.65 -6.34
C THR A 126 -19.65 -10.08 -6.82
N THR A 127 -18.97 -9.25 -7.60
CA THR A 127 -17.58 -9.47 -8.00
C THR A 127 -16.66 -9.47 -6.79
N ILE A 128 -16.79 -8.47 -5.90
CA ILE A 128 -16.01 -8.40 -4.65
C ILE A 128 -16.18 -9.67 -3.82
N LEU A 129 -17.43 -10.09 -3.61
CA LEU A 129 -17.75 -11.31 -2.87
C LEU A 129 -17.16 -12.57 -3.52
N ASN A 130 -17.23 -12.68 -4.85
CA ASN A 130 -16.69 -13.82 -5.57
C ASN A 130 -15.15 -13.88 -5.49
N MET A 131 -14.47 -12.74 -5.49
CA MET A 131 -13.01 -12.68 -5.30
C MET A 131 -12.61 -13.12 -3.91
N SER A 132 -13.32 -12.65 -2.87
CA SER A 132 -13.08 -13.11 -1.49
C SER A 132 -13.31 -14.61 -1.34
N ARG A 133 -14.40 -15.14 -1.90
CA ARG A 133 -14.68 -16.60 -1.90
C ARG A 133 -13.62 -17.39 -2.63
N HIS A 134 -13.12 -16.89 -3.75
CA HIS A 134 -12.04 -17.55 -4.48
C HIS A 134 -10.78 -17.65 -3.63
N SER A 135 -10.36 -16.56 -2.96
CA SER A 135 -9.20 -16.60 -2.06
C SER A 135 -9.40 -17.58 -0.91
N VAL A 136 -10.62 -17.69 -0.34
CA VAL A 136 -10.94 -18.72 0.67
C VAL A 136 -10.79 -20.13 0.11
N ASN A 137 -11.28 -20.40 -1.10
CA ASN A 137 -11.18 -21.72 -1.73
C ASN A 137 -9.74 -22.10 -2.12
N MET A 138 -8.82 -21.13 -2.19
CA MET A 138 -7.41 -21.40 -2.46
C MET A 138 -6.64 -21.87 -1.22
N PHE A 139 -7.18 -21.72 0.00
CA PHE A 139 -6.49 -22.15 1.23
C PHE A 139 -6.16 -23.64 1.22
N ASP A 140 -7.13 -24.50 0.90
CA ASP A 140 -6.92 -25.95 0.89
C ASP A 140 -5.82 -26.34 -0.10
N LYS A 141 -5.80 -25.70 -1.27
CA LYS A 141 -4.77 -25.93 -2.29
C LYS A 141 -3.39 -25.47 -1.83
N CYS A 142 -3.30 -24.30 -1.19
CA CYS A 142 -2.06 -23.79 -0.63
C CYS A 142 -1.54 -24.71 0.49
N LEU A 143 -2.43 -25.20 1.36
CA LEU A 143 -2.08 -26.14 2.44
C LEU A 143 -1.59 -27.49 1.89
N GLN A 144 -2.13 -27.91 0.75
CA GLN A 144 -1.73 -29.14 0.05
C GLN A 144 -0.52 -28.95 -0.87
N MET A 145 0.03 -27.73 -0.96
CA MET A 145 1.14 -27.38 -1.86
C MET A 145 0.86 -27.73 -3.32
N GLU A 146 -0.40 -27.62 -3.74
CA GLU A 146 -0.76 -27.82 -5.14
C GLU A 146 -0.12 -26.71 -6.01
N PRO A 147 0.33 -27.03 -7.23
CA PRO A 147 0.79 -26.02 -8.16
C PRO A 147 -0.32 -25.01 -8.45
N THR A 148 -0.04 -23.73 -8.22
CA THR A 148 -0.89 -22.64 -8.69
C THR A 148 -0.56 -22.34 -10.16
N ILE A 149 -1.62 -22.08 -10.95
CA ILE A 149 -1.56 -21.90 -12.41
C ILE A 149 -0.91 -20.56 -12.76
#